data_AF-A0A195CS38-F1
#
_entry.id   AF-A0A195CS38-F1
#
_cell.length_a   1.000
_cell.length_b   1.000
_cell.length_c   1.000
_cell.angle_alpha   90.00
_cell.angle_beta   90.00
_cell.angle_gamma   90.00
#
_symmetry.space_group_name_H-M   'P 1'
#
loop_
_entity.id
_entity.type
_entity.pdbx_description
1 polymer ?
#
loop_
_entity_poly.entity_id
_entity_poly.type
_entity_poly.pdbx_seq_one_letter_code
_entity_poly.pdbx_strand_id
1 'polypeptide(L)' 'MEPLPKQYLCGECGKVYKWMDNLRRHQRLECGKLPKYHCEICLKMFYRRYELTKHIKLKHIA' A
#
# COMPACT_ATOMS: atom_id res chain seq x y z
N MET A 1 -12.25 24.80 18.01
CA MET A 1 -11.71 24.02 16.89
C MET A 1 -11.20 22.72 17.47
N GLU A 2 -11.85 21.60 17.18
CA GLU A 2 -11.40 20.30 17.68
C GLU A 2 -10.11 19.89 16.95
N PRO A 3 -9.07 19.40 17.66
CA PRO A 3 -7.87 18.92 17.00
C PRO A 3 -8.22 17.66 16.21
N LEU A 4 -8.05 17.72 14.88
CA LEU A 4 -8.15 16.54 14.02
C LEU A 4 -7.28 15.42 14.62
N PRO A 5 -7.80 14.18 14.72
CA PRO A 5 -7.04 13.06 15.24
C PRO A 5 -5.74 12.95 14.44
N LYS A 6 -4.59 12.95 15.12
CA LYS A 6 -3.27 12.90 14.47
C LYS A 6 -3.20 11.65 13.60
N GLN A 7 -3.21 11.84 12.29
CA GLN A 7 -3.09 10.77 11.32
C GLN A 7 -1.61 10.57 10.95
N TYR A 8 -1.25 9.33 10.71
CA TYR A 8 0.12 8.92 10.40
C TYR A 8 0.19 8.46 8.94
N LEU A 9 0.89 9.23 8.12
CA LEU A 9 1.07 8.96 6.69
C LEU A 9 2.30 8.08 6.45
N CYS A 10 2.16 7.07 5.60
CA CYS A 10 3.31 6.38 5.02
C CYS A 10 3.91 7.20 3.88
N GLY A 11 5.15 7.64 4.02
CA GLY A 11 5.86 8.39 2.97
C GLY A 11 6.15 7.60 1.69
N GLU A 12 6.14 6.26 1.75
CA GLU A 12 6.49 5.39 0.62
C GLU A 12 5.28 5.08 -0.27
N CYS A 13 4.08 4.94 0.30
CA CYS A 13 2.88 4.59 -0.48
C CYS A 13 1.68 5.52 -0.26
N GLY A 14 1.79 6.54 0.60
CA GLY A 14 0.73 7.51 0.87
C GLY A 14 -0.44 7.00 1.69
N LYS A 15 -0.40 5.77 2.22
CA LYS A 15 -1.48 5.24 3.09
C LYS A 15 -1.51 5.95 4.44
N VAL A 16 -2.72 6.20 4.94
CA VAL A 16 -2.97 6.92 6.18
C VAL A 16 -3.45 5.96 7.27
N TYR A 17 -2.89 6.10 8.47
CA TYR A 17 -3.21 5.28 9.63
C TYR A 17 -3.62 6.15 10.82
N LYS A 18 -4.61 5.71 11.59
CA LYS A 18 -5.05 6.39 12.81
C LYS A 18 -4.02 6.30 13.95
N TRP A 19 -3.16 5.28 13.93
CA TRP A 19 -2.22 4.97 15.01
C TRP A 19 -0.81 4.77 14.48
N MET A 20 0.20 5.25 15.21
CA MET A 20 1.61 5.16 14.82
C MET A 20 2.09 3.71 14.72
N ASP A 21 1.65 2.82 15.62
CA ASP A 21 2.02 1.40 15.60
C ASP A 21 1.52 0.69 14.34
N ASN A 22 0.35 1.09 13.84
CA ASN A 22 -0.16 0.58 12.57
C ASN A 22 0.68 1.05 11.39
N LEU A 23 1.09 2.33 11.37
CA LEU A 23 2.02 2.84 10.38
C LEU A 23 3.35 2.08 10.44
N ARG A 24 3.94 1.91 11.62
CA ARG A 24 5.23 1.22 11.81
C ARG A 24 5.17 -0.24 11.37
N ARG A 25 4.09 -0.94 11.71
CA ARG A 25 3.84 -2.32 11.25
C ARG A 25 3.69 -2.38 9.74
N HIS A 26 2.93 -1.46 9.16
CA HIS A 26 2.77 -1.35 7.71
C HIS A 26 4.11 -1.10 7.01
N GLN A 27 4.90 -0.13 7.49
CA GLN A 27 6.24 0.13 6.94
C GLN A 27 7.11 -1.10 7.03
N ARG A 28 7.18 -1.81 8.16
CA ARG A 28 8.02 -3.01 8.27
C ARG A 28 7.57 -4.17 7.35
N LEU A 29 6.26 -4.37 7.22
CA LEU A 29 5.72 -5.56 6.54
C LEU A 29 5.42 -5.36 5.06
N GLU A 30 5.15 -4.12 4.64
CA GLU A 30 4.75 -3.77 3.28
C GLU A 30 5.85 -2.94 2.63
N CYS A 31 6.04 -1.68 3.02
CA CYS A 31 6.94 -0.78 2.29
C CYS A 31 8.43 -1.12 2.45
N GLY A 32 8.82 -1.60 3.62
CA GLY A 32 10.15 -2.12 3.95
C GLY A 32 10.38 -3.56 3.46
N LYS A 33 9.39 -4.20 2.82
CA LYS A 33 9.63 -5.37 1.99
C LYS A 33 9.71 -4.92 0.55
N LEU A 34 10.56 -5.54 -0.27
CA LEU A 34 10.51 -5.30 -1.71
C LEU A 34 9.16 -5.83 -2.26
N PRO A 35 8.51 -5.12 -3.18
CA PRO A 35 7.30 -5.62 -3.79
C PRO A 35 7.63 -6.90 -4.55
N LYS A 36 7.01 -8.01 -4.16
CA LYS A 36 7.34 -9.35 -4.68
C LYS A 36 6.54 -9.71 -5.93
N TYR A 37 5.39 -9.07 -6.12
CA TYR A 37 4.45 -9.38 -7.19
C TYR A 37 4.52 -8.27 -8.23
N HIS A 38 4.67 -8.59 -9.50
CA HIS A 38 4.65 -7.60 -10.58
C HIS A 38 3.54 -7.94 -11.57
N CYS A 39 2.99 -6.91 -12.19
CA CYS A 39 2.08 -7.07 -13.31
C CYS A 39 2.90 -7.36 -14.57
N GLU A 40 2.61 -8.45 -15.27
CA GLU A 40 3.30 -8.81 -16.51
C GLU A 40 2.92 -7.89 -17.68
N ILE A 41 1.85 -7.09 -17.55
CA ILE A 41 1.34 -6.22 -18.61
C ILE A 41 1.94 -4.82 -18.53
N CYS A 42 2.00 -4.21 -17.33
CA CYS A 42 2.49 -2.85 -17.14
C CYS A 42 3.72 -2.74 -16.21
N LEU A 43 4.28 -3.87 -15.78
CA LEU A 43 5.46 -3.97 -14.89
C LEU A 43 5.32 -3.29 -13.53
N LYS A 44 4.10 -2.85 -13.16
CA LYS A 44 3.84 -2.27 -11.85
C LYS A 44 4.01 -3.31 -10.76
N MET A 45 4.70 -2.93 -9.68
CA MET A 45 5.00 -3.83 -8.57
C MET A 45 4.00 -3.66 -7.41
N PHE A 46 3.75 -4.76 -6.71
CA PHE A 46 2.79 -4.91 -5.62
C PHE A 46 3.41 -5.75 -4.49
N TYR A 47 3.10 -5.38 -3.25
CA TYR A 47 3.56 -6.09 -2.06
C TYR A 47 2.73 -7.35 -1.77
N ARG A 48 1.47 -7.38 -2.21
CA ARG A 48 0.52 -8.46 -1.95
C ARG A 48 -0.12 -8.99 -3.23
N ARG A 49 -0.35 -10.30 -3.26
CA ARG A 49 -0.97 -10.98 -4.42
C ARG A 49 -2.37 -10.46 -4.74
N TYR A 50 -3.21 -10.20 -3.72
CA TYR A 50 -4.57 -9.73 -3.97
C TYR A 50 -4.62 -8.33 -4.59
N GLU A 51 -3.65 -7.46 -4.28
CA GLU A 51 -3.54 -6.13 -4.89
C GLU A 51 -3.19 -6.25 -6.37
N LEU A 52 -2.27 -7.16 -6.74
CA LEU A 52 -1.98 -7.49 -8.13
C LEU A 52 -3.22 -8.03 -8.86
N THR A 53 -3.91 -9.02 -8.28
CA THR A 53 -5.13 -9.60 -8.88
C THR A 53 -6.20 -8.53 -9.12
N LYS A 54 -6.43 -7.66 -8.15
CA LYS A 54 -7.38 -6.55 -8.27
C LYS A 54 -6.96 -5.57 -9.35
N HIS A 55 -5.67 -5.23 -9.41
CA HIS A 55 -5.12 -4.35 -10.44
C HIS A 55 -5.32 -4.93 -11.84
N ILE A 56 -4.94 -6.19 -12.08
CA ILE A 56 -5.11 -6.83 -13.39
C ILE A 56 -6.58 -6.81 -13.81
N LYS A 57 -7.49 -7.24 -12.92
CA LYS A 57 -8.93 -7.26 -13.22
C LYS A 57 -9.50 -5.89 -13.59
N LEU A 58 -9.10 -4.83 -12.89
CA LEU A 58 -9.68 -3.50 -13.08
C LEU A 58 -8.97 -2.63 -14.11
N LYS A 59 -7.71 -2.94 -14.47
CA LYS A 59 -6.87 -2.08 -15.33
C LYS A 59 -6.45 -2.74 -16.63
N HIS A 60 -6.59 -4.06 -16.76
CA HIS A 60 -6.10 -4.81 -17.92
C HIS A 60 -7.09 -5.85 -18.48
N ILE A 61 -8.12 -6.21 -17.72
CA ILE A 61 -9.18 -7.14 -18.18
C ILE A 61 -10.48 -6.38 -18.52
N ALA A 62 -10.69 -5.21 -17.90
CA ALA A 62 -11.79 -4.31 -18.25
C ALA A 62 -11.52 -3.60 -19.58
#